data_AF-A0A7Y3GS07-F1
#
_entry.id   AF-A0A7Y3GS07-F1
#
_cell.length_a   1.000
_cell.length_b   1.000
_cell.length_c   1.000
_cell.angle_alpha   90.00
_cell.angle_beta   90.00
_cell.angle_gamma   90.00
#
_symmetry.space_group_name_H-M   'P 1'
#
loop_
_entity.id
_entity.type
_entity.pdbx_description
1 polymer ?
#
loop_
_entity_poly.entity_id
_entity_poly.type
_entity_poly.pdbx_seq_one_letter_code
_entity_poly.pdbx_strand_id
1 'polypeptide(L)' 'AKKANAGTLILGHYSTRYDSLNYFKDEANEVFNNVLLAEDGKTFTF' A
#
# COMPACT_ATOMS: atom_id res chain seq x y z
N ALA A 1 1.73 -10.72 -4.58
CA ALA A 1 1.98 -10.64 -3.12
C ALA A 1 1.39 -11.80 -2.34
N LYS A 2 0.06 -12.00 -2.30
CA LYS A 2 -0.57 -13.12 -1.54
C LYS A 2 -0.09 -14.51 -1.97
N LYS A 3 0.10 -14.73 -3.28
CA LYS A 3 0.70 -15.97 -3.83
C LYS A 3 2.23 -16.04 -3.72
N ALA A 4 2.89 -14.94 -3.34
CA ALA A 4 4.35 -14.82 -3.33
C ALA A 4 4.96 -14.91 -1.92
N ASN A 5 4.15 -15.17 -0.87
CA ASN A 5 4.61 -15.14 0.53
C ASN A 5 5.32 -13.82 0.93
N ALA A 6 4.94 -12.72 0.28
CA ALA A 6 5.43 -11.40 0.68
C ALA A 6 4.92 -11.09 2.09
N GLY A 7 5.77 -10.59 2.99
CA GLY A 7 5.34 -10.16 4.32
C GLY A 7 4.56 -8.85 4.29
N THR A 8 4.86 -7.98 3.31
CA THR A 8 4.32 -6.63 3.20
C THR A 8 4.05 -6.24 1.76
N LEU A 9 2.87 -5.68 1.49
CA LEU A 9 2.49 -5.08 0.21
C LEU A 9 2.63 -3.57 0.34
N ILE A 10 3.63 -3.01 -0.32
CA ILE A 10 3.79 -1.56 -0.42
C ILE A 10 3.11 -1.12 -1.71
N LEU A 11 2.04 -0.35 -1.58
CA LEU A 11 1.39 0.32 -2.70
C LEU A 11 2.05 1.69 -2.83
N GLY A 12 2.56 2.00 -4.01
CA GLY A 12 3.18 3.28 -4.33
C GLY A 12 2.85 3.69 -5.75
N HIS A 13 3.27 4.90 -6.11
CA HIS A 13 3.07 5.46 -7.45
C HIS A 13 1.60 5.76 -7.79
N TYR A 14 0.91 6.43 -6.87
CA TYR A 14 -0.42 6.93 -7.10
C TYR A 14 -0.37 8.13 -8.02
N SER A 15 -1.30 8.22 -8.97
CA SER A 15 -1.51 9.47 -9.68
C SER A 15 -1.88 10.54 -8.65
N THR A 16 -1.19 11.68 -8.65
CA THR A 16 -1.48 12.86 -7.81
C THR A 16 -2.90 13.42 -7.96
N ARG A 17 -3.69 12.81 -8.85
CA ARG A 17 -5.12 13.03 -9.05
C ARG A 17 -6.01 12.43 -7.95
N TYR A 18 -5.48 11.53 -7.13
CA TYR A 18 -6.22 10.90 -6.04
C TYR A 18 -5.77 11.48 -4.69
N ASP A 19 -6.63 12.31 -4.11
CA ASP A 19 -6.42 12.98 -2.82
C ASP A 19 -6.44 11.98 -1.64
N SER A 20 -7.14 10.86 -1.80
CA SER A 20 -7.34 9.86 -0.74
C SER A 20 -6.83 8.49 -1.15
N LEU A 21 -5.61 8.18 -0.73
CA LEU A 21 -5.00 6.86 -0.84
C LEU A 21 -5.64 5.81 0.09
N ASN A 22 -6.47 6.29 1.02
CA ASN A 22 -7.19 5.46 1.99
C ASN A 22 -8.09 4.42 1.32
N TYR A 23 -8.74 4.72 0.19
CA TYR A 23 -9.58 3.76 -0.53
C TYR A 23 -8.75 2.57 -1.03
N PHE A 24 -7.56 2.83 -1.58
CA PHE A 24 -6.65 1.77 -2.03
C PHE A 24 -6.12 0.93 -0.87
N LYS A 25 -5.88 1.55 0.29
CA LYS A 25 -5.48 0.82 1.51
C LYS A 25 -6.59 -0.09 1.98
N ASP A 26 -7.84 0.38 1.99
CA ASP A 26 -8.99 -0.35 2.51
C ASP A 26 -9.25 -1.60 1.66
N GLU A 27 -9.36 -1.43 0.33
CA GLU A 27 -9.54 -2.56 -0.61
C GLU A 27 -8.36 -3.53 -0.56
N ALA A 28 -7.13 -3.02 -0.44
CA ALA A 28 -5.97 -3.88 -0.33
C ALA A 28 -5.89 -4.60 1.03
N ASN A 29 -6.40 -4.01 2.11
CA ASN A 29 -6.44 -4.64 3.44
C ASN A 29 -7.34 -5.88 3.45
N GLU A 30 -8.48 -5.81 2.74
CA GLU A 30 -9.40 -6.95 2.60
C GLU A 30 -8.71 -8.16 1.94
N VAL A 31 -7.78 -7.90 1.02
CA VAL A 31 -7.04 -8.95 0.32
C VAL A 31 -5.75 -9.32 1.04
N PHE A 32 -5.12 -8.36 1.71
CA PHE A 32 -3.75 -8.44 2.25
C PHE A 32 -3.60 -7.61 3.53
N ASN A 33 -3.42 -8.28 4.68
CA ASN A 33 -3.39 -7.61 5.98
C ASN A 33 -2.24 -6.59 6.18
N ASN A 34 -1.11 -6.76 5.48
CA ASN A 34 0.09 -5.94 5.66
C ASN A 34 0.28 -4.98 4.47
N VAL A 35 -0.62 -4.00 4.36
CA VAL A 35 -0.58 -3.00 3.28
C VAL A 35 0.00 -1.68 3.79
N LEU A 36 1.01 -1.19 3.10
CA LEU A 36 1.67 0.08 3.35
C LEU A 36 1.47 1.03 2.17
N LEU A 37 1.00 2.25 2.44
CA LEU A 37 0.86 3.31 1.44
C LEU A 37 2.15 4.12 1.39
N ALA A 38 2.93 3.99 0.30
CA ALA A 38 4.09 4.83 0.03
C ALA A 38 3.64 6.23 -0.39
N GLU A 39 3.79 7.17 0.52
CA GLU A 39 3.62 8.61 0.25
C GLU A 39 4.98 9.25 0.02
N ASP A 40 4.98 10.42 -0.63
CA ASP A 40 6.21 11.16 -0.82
C ASP A 40 6.81 11.52 0.56
N GLY A 41 8.12 11.32 0.72
CA GLY A 41 8.81 11.47 2.01
C GLY A 41 8.58 10.34 3.03
N LYS A 42 7.80 9.31 2.71
CA LYS A 42 7.54 8.20 3.64
C LYS A 42 8.58 7.08 3.50
N THR A 43 9.38 6.89 4.53
CA THR A 43 10.38 5.81 4.61
C THR A 43 9.83 4.64 5.41
N PHE A 44 9.94 3.44 4.86
CA PHE A 44 9.65 2.20 5.57
C PHE A 44 10.96 1.58 6.04
N THR A 45 11.06 1.33 7.34
CA THR A 45 12.20 0.63 7.95
C THR A 45 11.78 -0.82 8.20
N PHE A 46 12.57 -1.78 7.72
CA PHE A 46 12.31 -3.22 7.80
C PHE A 46 13.29 -3.89 8.76
#